data_AF-A0A5S4T3Z9-F1
#
_entry.id   AF-A0A5S4T3Z9-F1
#
_cell.length_a   1.000
_cell.length_b   1.000
_cell.length_c   1.000
_cell.angle_alpha   90.00
_cell.angle_beta   90.00
_cell.angle_gamma   90.00
#
_symmetry.space_group_name_H-M   'P 1'
#
loop_
_entity.id
_entity.type
_entity.pdbx_description
1 polymer ?
#
loop_
_entity_poly.entity_id
_entity_poly.type
_entity_poly.pdbx_seq_one_letter_code
_entity_poly.pdbx_strand_id
1 'polypeptide(L)' 'MSKEQRHEAFYTQSEETVLAQLETSREGLTSAQAKERLAEYGRNELDEGEKRSLFMKFLDQFKDLMIII' A
#
# COMPACT_ATOMS: atom_id res chain seq x y z
N MET A 1 -4.94 -8.13 -7.70
CA MET A 1 -3.47 -7.99 -7.72
C MET A 1 -3.21 -6.53 -8.02
N SER A 2 -2.74 -5.76 -7.04
CA SER A 2 -2.40 -4.35 -7.25
C SER A 2 -1.11 -4.26 -8.08
N LYS A 3 -1.00 -3.31 -9.01
CA LYS A 3 0.26 -3.05 -9.71
C LYS A 3 1.31 -2.54 -8.72
N GLU A 4 2.53 -3.05 -8.81
CA GLU A 4 3.66 -2.53 -8.02
C GLU A 4 3.95 -1.06 -8.36
N GLN A 5 4.23 -0.27 -7.33
CA GLN A 5 4.63 1.13 -7.49
C GLN A 5 6.05 1.22 -8.07
N ARG A 6 6.25 2.16 -9.01
CA ARG A 6 7.56 2.42 -9.62
C ARG A 6 8.52 3.01 -8.59
N HIS A 7 9.69 2.39 -8.42
CA HIS A 7 10.75 2.84 -7.51
C HIS A 7 11.90 3.54 -8.26
N GLU A 8 11.55 4.46 -9.15
CA GLU A 8 12.54 5.26 -9.87
C GLU A 8 12.88 6.54 -9.11
N ALA A 9 14.09 7.07 -9.33
CA ALA A 9 14.52 8.34 -8.76
C ALA A 9 13.88 9.53 -9.49
N PHE A 10 12.55 9.68 -9.39
CA PHE A 10 11.81 10.75 -10.09
C PHE A 10 12.33 12.15 -9.80
N TYR A 11 12.91 12.37 -8.62
CA TYR A 11 13.49 13.66 -8.21
C TYR A 11 14.73 14.08 -9.02
N THR A 12 15.34 13.18 -9.81
CA THR A 12 16.46 13.51 -10.69
C THR A 12 16.04 13.75 -12.15
N GLN A 13 14.78 13.49 -12.48
CA GLN A 13 14.26 13.56 -13.84
C GLN A 13 13.62 14.94 -14.11
N SER A 14 13.55 15.34 -15.39
CA SER A 14 12.83 16.55 -15.77
C SER A 14 11.32 16.38 -15.62
N GLU A 15 10.61 17.47 -15.34
CA GLU A 15 9.16 17.48 -15.20
C GLU A 15 8.46 16.85 -16.42
N GLU A 16 8.89 17.19 -17.63
CA GLU A 16 8.35 16.65 -18.88
C GLU A 16 8.48 15.12 -18.98
N THR A 17 9.63 14.59 -18.54
CA THR A 17 9.89 13.15 -18.53
C THR A 17 8.95 12.46 -17.54
N VAL A 18 8.82 13.01 -16.34
CA VAL A 18 7.96 12.46 -15.28
C VAL A 18 6.49 12.50 -15.69
N LEU A 19 6.03 13.62 -16.28
CA LEU A 19 4.66 13.77 -16.77
C LEU A 19 4.34 12.76 -17.89
N ALA A 20 5.26 12.57 -18.83
CA ALA A 20 5.12 11.57 -19.88
C ALA A 20 5.09 10.14 -19.33
N GLN A 21 5.99 9.81 -18.40
CA GLN A 21 6.05 8.48 -17.77
C GLN A 21 4.81 8.15 -16.94
N LEU A 22 4.27 9.14 -16.22
CA LEU A 22 3.08 9.00 -15.39
C LEU A 22 1.78 9.24 -16.15
N GLU A 23 1.86 9.43 -17.47
CA GLU A 23 0.73 9.68 -18.38
C GLU A 23 -0.23 10.74 -17.81
N THR A 24 0.32 11.85 -17.34
CA THR A 24 -0.43 12.93 -16.70
C THR A 24 0.02 14.28 -17.25
N SER A 25 -0.85 15.28 -17.15
CA SER A 25 -0.51 16.66 -17.52
C SER A 25 -0.26 17.52 -16.28
N ARG A 26 0.15 18.77 -16.50
CA ARG A 26 0.26 19.79 -15.46
C ARG A 26 -1.10 20.15 -14.84
N GLU A 27 -2.20 19.94 -15.56
CA GLU A 27 -3.55 20.10 -15.00
C GLU A 27 -3.97 18.94 -14.09
N GLY A 28 -3.17 17.87 -14.04
CA GLY A 28 -3.40 16.70 -13.21
C GLY A 28 -4.25 15.63 -13.88
N LEU A 29 -4.87 14.78 -13.06
CA LEU A 29 -5.68 13.65 -13.51
C LEU A 29 -7.16 14.00 -13.52
N THR A 30 -7.88 13.48 -14.51
CA THR A 30 -9.35 13.48 -14.48
C THR A 30 -9.87 12.53 -13.40
N SER A 31 -11.10 12.76 -12.93
CA SER A 31 -11.74 11.88 -11.94
C SER A 31 -11.88 10.44 -12.42
N ALA A 32 -12.03 10.23 -13.73
CA ALA A 32 -12.08 8.89 -14.33
C ALA A 32 -10.72 8.18 -14.22
N GLN A 33 -9.63 8.84 -14.62
CA GLN A 33 -8.27 8.31 -14.51
C GLN A 33 -7.87 8.06 -13.06
N ALA A 34 -8.25 8.94 -12.14
CA ALA A 34 -7.99 8.75 -10.71
C ALA A 34 -8.68 7.49 -10.18
N LYS A 35 -9.93 7.22 -10.59
CA LYS A 35 -10.68 6.03 -10.18
C LYS A 35 -10.09 4.74 -10.77
N GLU A 36 -9.66 4.78 -12.03
CA GLU A 36 -8.98 3.65 -12.69
C GLU A 36 -7.67 3.32 -11.99
N ARG A 37 -6.83 4.33 -11.72
CA ARG A 37 -5.58 4.17 -10.96
C ARG A 37 -5.81 3.66 -9.55
N LEU A 38 -6.86 4.13 -8.86
CA LEU A 38 -7.19 3.63 -7.53
C LEU A 38 -7.57 2.13 -7.54
N ALA A 39 -8.27 1.68 -8.58
CA ALA A 39 -8.60 0.26 -8.76
C ALA A 39 -7.36 -0.59 -9.09
N GLU A 40 -6.39 -0.01 -9.80
CA GLU A 40 -5.18 -0.69 -10.27
C GLU A 40 -4.05 -0.73 -9.23
N TYR A 41 -3.76 0.38 -8.54
CA TYR A 41 -2.68 0.51 -7.55
C TYR A 41 -3.17 0.32 -6.11
N GLY A 42 -4.48 0.27 -5.89
CA GLY A 42 -5.06 0.20 -4.55
C GLY A 42 -5.00 1.53 -3.80
N ARG A 43 -5.47 1.50 -2.56
CA ARG A 43 -5.50 2.69 -1.69
C ARG A 43 -4.09 3.02 -1.24
N ASN A 44 -3.76 4.30 -1.16
CA ASN A 44 -2.49 4.78 -0.63
C ASN A 44 -2.51 4.70 0.91
N GLU A 45 -2.57 3.48 1.43
CA GLU A 45 -2.65 3.15 2.84
C GLU A 45 -1.61 2.07 3.12
N LEU A 46 -0.90 2.20 4.25
CA LEU A 46 0.01 1.15 4.69
C LEU A 46 -0.82 -0.01 5.23
N ASP A 47 -0.47 -1.24 4.86
CA ASP A 47 -1.08 -2.41 5.46
C ASP A 47 -0.83 -2.36 6.98
N GLU A 48 -1.92 -2.22 7.74
CA GLU A 48 -1.87 -2.45 9.18
C GLU A 48 -1.55 -3.93 9.37
N GLY A 49 -0.29 -4.24 9.67
CA GLY A 49 0.18 -5.60 9.89
C GLY A 49 -0.75 -6.38 10.82
N GLU A 50 -0.88 -7.68 10.57
CA GLU A 50 -1.86 -8.57 11.20
C GLU A 50 -2.02 -8.27 12.70
N LYS A 51 -3.14 -7.63 13.07
CA LYS A 51 -3.49 -7.46 14.47
C LYS A 51 -3.73 -8.87 15.01
N ARG A 52 -2.78 -9.38 15.81
CA ARG A 52 -3.01 -10.63 16.56
C ARG A 52 -4.35 -10.49 17.28
N SER A 53 -5.33 -11.29 16.85
CA SER A 53 -6.68 -11.18 17.40
C SER A 53 -6.63 -11.47 18.91
N LEU A 54 -7.56 -10.88 19.66
CA LEU A 54 -7.68 -11.16 21.09
C LEU A 54 -7.82 -12.67 21.36
N PHE A 55 -8.45 -13.40 20.44
CA PHE A 55 -8.56 -14.85 20.49
C PHE A 55 -7.20 -15.56 20.28
N MET A 56 -6.37 -15.10 19.33
CA MET A 56 -5.01 -15.61 19.17
C MET A 56 -4.16 -15.33 20.41
N LYS A 57 -4.27 -14.15 21.02
CA LYS A 57 -3.58 -13.82 22.28
C LYS A 57 -4.06 -14.67 23.46
N PHE A 58 -5.36 -14.94 23.53
CA PHE A 58 -5.97 -15.81 24.54
C PHE A 58 -5.42 -17.23 24.43
N LEU A 59 -5.41 -17.82 23.22
CA LEU A 59 -4.86 -19.16 23.00
C LEU A 59 -3.34 -19.24 23.25
N ASP A 60 -2.58 -18.17 22.98
CA ASP A 60 -1.14 -18.11 23.26
C ASP A 60 -0.87 -18.29 24.77
N GLN A 61 -1.69 -17.71 25.64
CA GLN A 61 -1.54 -17.85 27.09
C GLN A 61 -1.74 -19.29 27.58
N PHE A 62 -2.59 -20.10 26.93
CA PHE A 62 -2.75 -21.52 27.29
C PHE A 62 -1.66 -22.43 26.72
N LYS A 63 -0.86 -21.95 25.76
CA LYS A 63 0.26 -22.72 25.19
C LYS A 63 1.51 -22.66 26.07
N ASP A 64 1.61 -21.67 26.95
CA ASP A 64 2.67 -21.64 27.96
C ASP A 64 2.40 -22.70 29.02
N LEU A 65 2.98 -23.89 28.82
CA LEU A 65 3.01 -25.02 29.76
C LEU A 65 3.55 -24.66 31.17
N MET A 66 4.01 -23.42 31.40
CA MET A 66 4.37 -22.89 32.72
C MET A 66 3.16 -22.57 33.64
N ILE A 67 1.92 -22.59 33.15
CA ILE A 67 0.70 -22.38 33.97
C ILE A 67 0.30 -23.66 34.73
N ILE A 68 0.89 -24.82 34.40
CA ILE A 68 0.59 -26.13 35.03
C ILE A 68 1.72 -26.50 36.01
N ILE A 69 1.96 -25.69 37.05
CA ILE A 69 2.70 -26.09 38.28
C ILE A 69 1.99 -25.52 39.49
#